data_AF-M0MTD7-F1
#
_entry.id   AF-M0MTD7-F1
#
_cell.length_a   1.000
_cell.length_b   1.000
_cell.length_c   1.000
_cell.angle_alpha   90.00
_cell.angle_beta   90.00
_cell.angle_gamma   90.00
#
_symmetry.space_group_name_H-M   'P 1'
#
loop_
_entity.id
_entity.type
_entity.pdbx_description
1 polymer ?
#
loop_
_entity_poly.entity_id
_entity_poly.type
_entity_poly.pdbx_seq_one_letter_code
_entity_poly.pdbx_strand_id
1 'polypeptide(L)'
;MADWPHDPDGEEGSEGMRKYGQAVIAKKVDEHEDFPLDVSAFVDEHGDDPIRLNHERVVSLAEIFDNVDSDEIEDIQTMHQRVGETMRENGYWEYDTETEGPGTEA
;
A
#
# COMPACT_ATOMS: atom_id res chain seq x y z
N MET A 1 -0.12 15.37 15.09
CA MET A 1 -0.84 15.16 13.84
C MET A 1 0.24 15.03 12.78
N ALA A 2 0.28 13.91 12.06
CA ALA A 2 1.21 13.79 10.95
C ALA A 2 0.87 14.85 9.91
N ASP A 3 1.89 15.55 9.41
CA ASP A 3 1.75 16.63 8.43
C ASP A 3 1.75 15.98 7.03
N TRP A 4 0.59 15.43 6.64
CA TRP A 4 0.43 14.76 5.35
C TRP A 4 0.04 15.78 4.27
N PRO A 5 0.49 15.59 3.02
CA PRO A 5 0.10 16.44 1.89
C PRO A 5 -1.40 16.38 1.59
N HIS A 6 -2.04 15.25 1.92
CA HIS A 6 -3.47 15.00 1.72
C HIS A 6 -4.14 14.45 2.97
N ASP A 7 -5.47 14.48 3.01
CA ASP A 7 -6.24 13.85 4.09
C ASP A 7 -6.21 12.31 3.90
N PRO A 8 -5.77 11.52 4.90
CA PRO A 8 -5.74 10.06 4.81
C PRO A 8 -7.14 9.43 4.66
N ASP A 9 -8.18 10.12 5.12
CA ASP A 9 -9.59 9.79 4.97
C ASP A 9 -10.24 10.46 3.76
N GLY A 10 -9.49 11.30 3.05
CA GLY A 10 -9.91 11.97 1.82
C GLY A 10 -9.92 11.03 0.60
N GLU A 11 -10.19 11.63 -0.56
CA GLU A 11 -10.26 10.90 -1.83
C GLU A 11 -8.92 10.24 -2.20
N GLU A 12 -7.81 10.89 -1.89
CA GLU A 12 -6.46 10.48 -2.27
C GLU A 12 -5.84 9.47 -1.30
N GLY A 13 -6.26 9.47 -0.02
CA GLY A 13 -5.70 8.60 1.02
C GLY A 13 -6.46 7.28 1.25
N SER A 14 -7.78 7.29 1.09
CA SER A 14 -8.61 6.07 1.29
C SER A 14 -9.97 6.11 0.60
N GLU A 15 -10.24 7.13 -0.23
CA GLU A 15 -11.54 7.31 -0.86
C GLU A 15 -12.69 7.43 0.16
N GLY A 16 -12.48 8.12 1.28
CA GLY A 16 -13.47 8.12 2.36
C GLY A 16 -13.57 6.76 3.05
N MET A 17 -12.43 6.14 3.35
CA MET A 17 -12.34 4.81 3.99
C MET A 17 -12.92 3.65 3.17
N ARG A 18 -13.07 3.81 1.84
CA ARG A 18 -13.54 2.76 0.91
C ARG A 18 -12.40 1.87 0.40
N LYS A 19 -11.15 2.35 0.45
CA LYS A 19 -9.96 1.65 -0.02
C LYS A 19 -8.84 1.75 1.00
N TYR A 20 -7.98 0.73 1.01
CA TYR A 20 -6.87 0.60 1.94
C TYR A 20 -5.64 0.03 1.25
N GLY A 21 -4.47 0.40 1.76
CA GLY A 21 -3.17 -0.19 1.42
C GLY A 21 -2.93 -0.21 -0.08
N GLN A 22 -2.72 -1.43 -0.60
CA GLN A 22 -2.45 -1.68 -2.02
C GLN A 22 -3.50 -1.10 -2.97
N ALA A 23 -4.78 -1.04 -2.58
CA ALA A 23 -5.82 -0.49 -3.44
C ALA A 23 -5.73 1.04 -3.60
N VAL A 24 -5.13 1.73 -2.62
CA VAL A 24 -4.84 3.17 -2.70
C VAL A 24 -3.62 3.39 -3.59
N ILE A 25 -2.57 2.58 -3.39
CA ILE A 25 -1.33 2.62 -4.19
C ILE A 25 -1.64 2.38 -5.68
N ALA A 26 -2.47 1.39 -6.00
CA ALA A 26 -2.85 1.08 -7.38
C ALA A 26 -3.62 2.20 -8.10
N LYS A 27 -4.20 3.17 -7.38
CA LYS A 27 -4.84 4.34 -8.01
C LYS A 27 -3.86 5.46 -8.35
N LYS A 28 -2.66 5.42 -7.78
CA LYS A 28 -1.61 6.40 -8.03
C LYS A 28 -0.81 6.10 -9.31
N VAL A 29 -1.08 4.97 -9.94
CA VAL A 29 -0.45 4.54 -11.19
C VAL A 29 -1.52 4.21 -12.23
N ASP A 30 -1.20 4.48 -13.49
CA ASP A 30 -1.92 4.01 -14.66
C ASP A 30 -1.23 2.77 -15.25
N GLU A 31 -1.99 1.69 -15.44
CA GLU A 31 -1.46 0.41 -15.92
C GLU A 31 -0.92 0.44 -17.36
N HIS A 32 -1.25 1.47 -18.13
CA HIS A 32 -0.87 1.62 -19.53
C HIS A 32 0.15 2.74 -19.78
N GLU A 33 0.14 3.79 -18.95
CA GLU A 33 0.97 4.98 -19.15
C GLU A 33 2.23 5.01 -18.27
N ASP A 34 2.17 4.46 -17.04
CA ASP A 34 3.26 4.61 -16.06
C ASP A 34 4.26 3.45 -16.05
N PHE A 35 3.99 2.37 -16.81
CA PHE A 35 4.86 1.19 -16.84
C PHE A 35 5.80 1.18 -18.05
N PRO A 36 7.09 0.83 -17.87
CA PRO A 36 7.74 0.38 -16.62
C PRO A 36 7.89 1.51 -15.59
N LEU A 37 7.53 1.22 -14.33
CA LEU A 37 7.47 2.18 -13.24
C LEU A 37 8.85 2.28 -12.57
N ASP A 38 9.42 3.48 -12.57
CA ASP A 38 10.63 3.81 -11.80
C ASP A 38 10.25 4.05 -10.34
N VAL A 39 10.74 3.19 -9.44
CA VAL A 39 10.36 3.24 -8.03
C VAL A 39 10.89 4.51 -7.37
N SER A 40 12.09 4.95 -7.75
CA SER A 40 12.67 6.16 -7.17
C SER A 40 11.87 7.40 -7.56
N ALA A 41 11.50 7.55 -8.83
CA ALA A 41 10.67 8.64 -9.31
C ALA A 41 9.27 8.62 -8.68
N PHE A 42 8.68 7.42 -8.55
CA PHE A 42 7.37 7.26 -7.94
C PHE A 42 7.38 7.62 -6.45
N VAL A 43 8.44 7.26 -5.71
CA VAL A 43 8.60 7.63 -4.30
C VAL A 43 8.96 9.12 -4.15
N ASP A 44 9.71 9.72 -5.08
CA ASP A 44 9.97 11.17 -5.05
C ASP A 44 8.66 11.98 -5.24
N GLU A 45 7.74 11.51 -6.09
CA GLU A 45 6.47 12.20 -6.36
C GLU A 45 5.40 11.93 -5.31
N HIS A 46 5.25 10.66 -4.89
CA HIS A 46 4.15 10.23 -4.03
C HIS A 46 4.59 9.74 -2.64
N GLY A 47 5.87 9.80 -2.31
CA GLY A 47 6.44 9.19 -1.09
C GLY A 47 5.83 9.71 0.19
N ASP A 48 5.51 11.01 0.24
CA ASP A 48 4.87 11.66 1.40
C ASP A 48 3.34 11.41 1.45
N ASP A 49 2.75 10.77 0.44
CA ASP A 49 1.30 10.56 0.41
C ASP A 49 0.85 9.58 1.49
N PRO A 50 -0.24 9.90 2.21
CA PRO A 50 -0.74 9.02 3.25
C PRO A 50 -1.43 7.80 2.64
N ILE A 51 -0.98 6.62 3.03
CA ILE A 51 -1.59 5.34 2.71
C ILE A 51 -2.25 4.78 3.96
N ARG A 52 -3.58 4.78 3.96
CA ARG A 52 -4.35 4.17 5.05
C ARG A 52 -4.33 2.65 4.91
N LEU A 53 -3.76 1.96 5.91
CA LEU A 53 -3.64 0.50 5.91
C LEU A 53 -4.89 -0.17 6.48
N ASN A 54 -5.46 0.41 7.53
CA ASN A 54 -6.65 -0.08 8.22
C ASN A 54 -7.34 1.09 8.95
N HIS A 55 -8.23 0.78 9.88
CA HIS A 55 -8.98 1.78 10.64
C HIS A 55 -8.12 2.56 11.68
N GLU A 56 -6.92 2.09 12.02
CA GLU A 56 -6.06 2.66 13.07
C GLU A 56 -4.72 3.18 12.55
N ARG A 57 -4.24 2.65 11.42
CA ARG A 57 -2.87 2.81 10.92
C ARG A 57 -2.85 3.48 9.56
N VAL A 58 -2.06 4.54 9.49
CA VAL A 58 -1.71 5.28 8.27
C VAL A 58 -0.20 5.38 8.22
N VAL A 59 0.38 5.07 7.06
CA VAL A 59 1.82 5.17 6.80
C VAL A 59 2.05 6.00 5.54
N SER A 60 3.28 6.43 5.30
CA SER A 60 3.64 7.07 4.03
C SER A 60 3.84 6.03 2.93
N LEU A 61 3.66 6.41 1.67
CA LEU A 61 3.97 5.52 0.55
C LEU A 61 5.47 5.14 0.56
N ALA A 62 6.34 6.10 0.87
CA ALA A 62 7.77 5.85 1.01
C ALA A 62 8.06 4.75 2.05
N GLU A 63 7.35 4.70 3.18
CA GLU A 63 7.57 3.66 4.20
C GLU A 63 7.23 2.25 3.68
N ILE A 64 6.26 2.13 2.79
CA ILE A 64 5.91 0.85 2.15
C ILE A 64 6.98 0.46 1.13
N PHE A 65 7.46 1.43 0.33
CA PHE A 65 8.43 1.17 -0.74
C PHE A 65 9.89 1.10 -0.28
N ASP A 66 10.23 1.59 0.92
CA ASP A 66 11.55 1.43 1.55
C ASP A 66 11.97 -0.05 1.65
N ASN A 67 10.97 -0.93 1.73
CA ASN A 67 11.14 -2.37 1.85
C ASN A 67 10.89 -3.13 0.51
N VAL A 68 10.73 -2.41 -0.60
CA VAL A 68 10.62 -3.01 -1.94
C VAL A 68 12.01 -3.00 -2.58
N ASP A 69 12.65 -4.17 -2.65
CA ASP A 69 14.01 -4.34 -3.16
C ASP A 69 14.04 -4.30 -4.70
N SER A 70 13.70 -3.15 -5.30
CA SER A 70 13.64 -2.96 -6.76
C SER A 70 13.67 -1.51 -7.19
N ASP A 71 14.53 -1.18 -8.16
CA ASP A 71 14.59 0.15 -8.77
C ASP A 71 13.50 0.37 -9.84
N GLU A 72 13.09 -0.69 -10.55
CA GLU A 72 12.10 -0.64 -11.63
C GLU A 72 11.10 -1.80 -11.53
N ILE A 73 9.84 -1.53 -11.89
CA ILE A 73 8.75 -2.51 -11.92
C ILE A 73 8.16 -2.55 -13.33
N GLU A 74 8.18 -3.73 -13.96
CA GLU A 74 7.81 -3.90 -15.37
C GLU A 74 6.31 -3.68 -15.64
N ASP A 75 5.45 -4.13 -14.73
CA ASP A 75 4.00 -4.05 -14.88
C ASP A 75 3.26 -3.95 -13.54
N ILE A 76 1.97 -3.60 -13.62
CA ILE A 76 1.10 -3.45 -12.44
C ILE A 76 0.96 -4.76 -11.65
N GLN A 77 1.04 -5.91 -12.32
CA GLN A 77 0.99 -7.21 -11.64
C GLN A 77 2.23 -7.44 -10.76
N THR A 78 3.41 -7.08 -11.26
CA THR A 78 4.67 -7.14 -10.51
C THR A 78 4.64 -6.15 -9.35
N MET A 79 4.09 -4.95 -9.56
CA MET A 79 3.88 -3.97 -8.49
C MET A 79 2.98 -4.54 -7.38
N HIS A 80 1.84 -5.11 -7.75
CA HIS A 80 0.92 -5.73 -6.82
C HIS A 80 1.52 -6.88 -6.02
N GLN A 81 2.34 -7.73 -6.66
CA GLN A 81 3.01 -8.84 -6.00
C GLN A 81 4.04 -8.34 -4.99
N ARG A 82 4.91 -7.40 -5.39
CA ARG A 82 5.96 -6.84 -4.53
C ARG A 82 5.39 -6.07 -3.35
N VAL A 83 4.49 -5.12 -3.61
CA VAL A 83 3.81 -4.36 -2.54
C VAL A 83 3.08 -5.32 -1.59
N GLY A 84 2.37 -6.31 -2.13
CA GLY A 84 1.66 -7.30 -1.31
C GLY A 84 2.58 -8.21 -0.50
N GLU A 85 3.78 -8.52 -0.99
CA GLU A 85 4.80 -9.26 -0.25
C GLU A 85 5.37 -8.41 0.88
N THR A 86 5.83 -7.21 0.57
CA THR A 86 6.37 -6.24 1.52
C THR A 86 5.36 -5.91 2.63
N MET A 87 4.09 -5.70 2.30
CA MET A 87 3.04 -5.45 3.29
C MET A 87 2.83 -6.64 4.25
N ARG A 88 2.95 -7.87 3.75
CA ARG A 88 2.86 -9.07 4.60
C ARG A 88 4.08 -9.21 5.49
N GLU A 89 5.28 -9.01 4.95
CA GLU A 89 6.53 -9.12 5.71
C GLU A 89 6.62 -8.09 6.83
N ASN A 90 6.10 -6.89 6.60
CA ASN A 90 6.09 -5.81 7.59
C ASN A 90 4.89 -5.86 8.57
N GLY A 91 4.05 -6.89 8.49
CA GLY A 91 2.87 -7.03 9.35
C GLY A 91 1.87 -5.87 9.18
N TYR A 92 1.81 -5.28 7.99
CA TYR A 92 0.88 -4.19 7.66
C TYR A 92 -0.54 -4.69 7.40
N TRP A 93 -0.71 -6.00 7.23
CA TRP A 93 -2.00 -6.65 7.28
C TRP A 93 -2.22 -7.16 8.69
N GLU A 94 -3.26 -6.63 9.33
CA GLU A 94 -3.81 -7.24 10.53
C GLU A 94 -4.47 -8.56 10.13
N TYR A 95 -3.65 -9.60 10.04
CA TYR A 95 -4.18 -10.95 10.05
C TYR A 95 -4.50 -11.28 11.51
N ASP A 96 -5.73 -10.98 11.91
CA ASP A 96 -6.27 -11.41 13.18
C ASP A 96 -6.36 -12.94 13.17
N THR A 97 -5.38 -13.62 13.77
CA THR A 97 -5.45 -15.08 13.99
C THR A 97 -6.33 -15.42 15.19
N GLU A 98 -6.95 -14.43 15.85
CA GLU A 98 -7.79 -14.61 17.04
C GLU A 98 -9.25 -14.91 16.68
N THR A 99 -9.63 -14.85 15.41
CA THR A 99 -10.71 -15.74 14.93
C THR A 99 -10.13 -17.14 14.82
N GLU A 100 -10.16 -17.87 15.94
CA GLU A 100 -10.26 -19.32 15.95
C GLU A 100 -11.34 -19.70 14.92
N GLY A 101 -10.93 -20.09 13.71
CA GLY A 101 -11.81 -20.79 12.80
C GLY A 101 -12.41 -21.98 13.57
N PRO A 102 -13.69 -22.34 13.37
CA PRO A 102 -14.27 -23.47 14.09
C PRO A 102 -13.35 -24.66 13.88
N GLY A 103 -12.77 -25.13 14.99
CA GLY A 103 -11.84 -26.24 14.98
C GLY A 103 -12.45 -27.35 14.15
N THR A 104 -11.70 -27.82 13.15
CA THR A 104 -12.02 -29.10 12.53
C THR A 104 -11.75 -30.16 13.60
N GLU A 105 -12.75 -30.42 14.44
CA GLU A 105 -12.82 -31.63 15.23
C GLU A 105 -13.16 -32.78 14.28
N ALA A 106 -12.14 -33.62 14.10
CA ALA A 106 -12.09 -35.03 13.66
C ALA A 106 -13.30 -35.67 12.95
#